data_AF-A0A950PCP0-F1
#
_entry.id   AF-A0A950PCP0-F1
#
_cell.length_a   1.000
_cell.length_b   1.000
_cell.length_c   1.000
_cell.angle_alpha   90.00
_cell.angle_beta   90.00
_cell.angle_gamma   90.00
#
_symmetry.space_group_name_H-M   'P 1'
#
loop_
_entity.id
_entity.type
_entity.pdbx_description
1 polymer ?
#
loop_
_entity_poly.entity_id
_entity_poly.type
_entity_poly.pdbx_seq_one_letter_code
_entity_poly.pdbx_strand_id
1 'polypeptide(L)'
;MPTEAALAGPIPQRQPALSRVIIAATIGNVLEWFDFLVYGYFAVTIAEVFFPASNPVVSLLVTFGAFGLSYLVRPLGALLVGTYTDKHGRKAGLTLSIGMMMIGTILMLVTPGYATIGLAAPIVITIARLLQGFSVGGEFGSAVAFLVEHGHARKGYSASWQWASTGIISVIVALFGIVLTTTLTHDQLVDWGWRIPYVFGLLVGPAGLYIRSQMTETPQFLE
;
A
#
# COMPACT_ATOMS: atom_id res chain seq x y z
N MET A 1 42.95 -21.40 -41.23
CA MET A 1 43.03 -20.67 -39.95
C MET A 1 41.71 -19.94 -39.75
N PRO A 2 40.79 -20.41 -38.88
CA PRO A 2 39.55 -19.70 -38.63
C PRO A 2 39.70 -18.75 -37.42
N THR A 3 39.53 -17.46 -37.71
CA THR A 3 38.68 -16.49 -37.00
C THR A 3 38.93 -16.24 -35.49
N GLU A 4 39.64 -15.15 -35.19
CA GLU A 4 39.49 -14.37 -33.95
C GLU A 4 38.09 -13.74 -33.91
N ALA A 5 37.09 -14.50 -33.48
CA ALA A 5 35.79 -13.95 -33.12
C ALA A 5 35.90 -13.32 -31.72
N ALA A 6 35.87 -12.00 -31.71
CA ALA A 6 35.79 -11.08 -30.59
C ALA A 6 35.13 -11.67 -29.32
N LEU A 7 35.91 -11.71 -28.23
CA LEU A 7 35.41 -11.76 -26.86
C LEU A 7 34.74 -10.42 -26.53
N ALA A 8 33.50 -10.24 -26.96
CA ALA A 8 32.64 -9.20 -26.42
C ALA A 8 32.31 -9.58 -24.97
N GLY A 9 33.08 -9.04 -24.01
CA GLY A 9 32.76 -9.14 -22.59
C GLY A 9 31.35 -8.59 -22.33
N PRO A 10 30.65 -9.09 -21.29
CA PRO A 10 29.30 -8.64 -20.99
C PRO A 10 29.29 -7.12 -20.81
N ILE A 11 28.43 -6.44 -21.57
CA ILE A 11 28.20 -5.00 -21.46
C ILE A 11 27.91 -4.71 -19.99
N PRO A 12 28.64 -3.79 -19.32
CA PRO A 12 28.36 -3.46 -17.93
C PRO A 12 26.93 -2.90 -17.86
N GLN A 13 25.99 -3.71 -17.39
CA GLN A 13 24.66 -3.21 -17.05
C GLN A 13 24.86 -2.19 -15.94
N ARG A 14 24.66 -0.92 -16.28
CA ARG A 14 24.85 0.20 -15.35
C ARG A 14 23.87 0.00 -14.20
N GLN A 15 24.38 -0.51 -13.06
CA GLN A 15 23.56 -0.77 -11.89
C GLN A 15 22.82 0.53 -11.51
N PRO A 16 21.49 0.46 -11.26
CA PRO A 16 20.73 1.64 -10.90
C PRO A 16 21.34 2.28 -9.65
N ALA A 17 21.48 3.60 -9.65
CA ALA A 17 21.97 4.33 -8.49
C ALA A 17 21.11 3.99 -7.26
N LEU A 18 21.75 3.74 -6.10
CA LEU A 18 21.08 3.37 -4.85
C LEU A 18 19.93 4.34 -4.49
N SER A 19 20.10 5.64 -4.78
CA SER A 19 19.05 6.65 -4.59
C SER A 19 17.79 6.37 -5.40
N ARG A 20 17.90 5.89 -6.63
CA ARG A 20 16.76 5.57 -7.50
C ARG A 20 16.02 4.32 -7.00
N VAL A 21 16.76 3.32 -6.53
CA VAL A 21 16.22 2.10 -5.91
C VAL A 21 15.43 2.46 -4.65
N ILE A 22 16.02 3.29 -3.80
CA ILE A 22 15.43 3.83 -2.58
C ILE A 22 14.12 4.59 -2.86
N ILE A 23 14.10 5.46 -3.87
CA ILE A 23 12.92 6.26 -4.22
C ILE A 23 11.80 5.33 -4.71
N ALA A 24 12.12 4.36 -5.57
CA ALA A 24 11.14 3.40 -6.07
C ALA A 24 10.53 2.55 -4.94
N ALA A 25 11.36 2.06 -4.02
CA ALA A 25 10.90 1.29 -2.85
C ALA A 25 10.04 2.15 -1.91
N THR A 26 10.45 3.40 -1.69
CA THR A 26 9.72 4.37 -0.86
C THR A 26 8.33 4.63 -1.43
N ILE A 27 8.20 4.84 -2.74
CA ILE A 27 6.90 5.11 -3.37
C ILE A 27 5.97 3.90 -3.27
N GLY A 28 6.50 2.68 -3.44
CA GLY A 28 5.76 1.45 -3.17
C GLY A 28 5.28 1.37 -1.71
N ASN A 29 6.14 1.72 -0.76
CA ASN A 29 5.77 1.73 0.65
C ASN A 29 4.72 2.81 0.99
N VAL A 30 4.78 4.00 0.36
CA VAL A 30 3.78 5.06 0.48
C VAL A 30 2.41 4.56 0.06
N LEU A 31 2.35 3.92 -1.10
CA LEU A 31 1.12 3.33 -1.63
C LEU A 31 0.47 2.37 -0.64
N GLU A 32 1.26 1.48 -0.06
CA GLU A 32 0.76 0.44 0.84
C GLU A 32 0.36 0.96 2.21
N TRP A 33 1.18 1.82 2.82
CA TRP A 33 0.99 2.21 4.22
C TRP A 33 0.15 3.45 4.41
N PHE A 34 0.01 4.30 3.40
CA PHE A 34 -0.74 5.55 3.53
C PHE A 34 -2.19 5.30 3.96
N ASP A 35 -2.93 4.47 3.23
CA ASP A 35 -4.35 4.20 3.54
C ASP A 35 -4.54 3.42 4.85
N PHE A 36 -3.57 2.56 5.20
CA PHE A 36 -3.55 1.88 6.50
C PHE A 36 -3.42 2.86 7.65
N LEU A 37 -2.52 3.85 7.51
CA LEU A 37 -2.31 4.86 8.54
C LEU A 37 -3.48 5.83 8.59
N VAL A 38 -4.06 6.23 7.46
CA VAL A 38 -5.29 7.05 7.43
C VAL A 38 -6.40 6.37 8.21
N TYR A 39 -6.64 5.07 7.97
CA TYR A 39 -7.68 4.33 8.70
C TYR A 39 -7.44 4.35 10.22
N GLY A 40 -6.18 4.18 10.65
CA GLY A 40 -5.83 4.21 12.08
C GLY A 40 -5.97 5.58 12.71
N TYR A 41 -5.51 6.65 12.04
CA TYR A 41 -5.55 8.01 12.56
C TYR A 41 -6.98 8.58 12.59
N PHE A 42 -7.80 8.23 11.60
CA PHE A 42 -9.20 8.63 11.52
C PHE A 42 -10.16 7.57 12.10
N ALA A 43 -9.66 6.62 12.89
CA ALA A 43 -10.45 5.49 13.39
C ALA A 43 -11.69 5.95 14.18
N VAL A 44 -11.60 7.04 14.95
CA VAL A 44 -12.75 7.58 15.71
C VAL A 44 -13.84 8.06 14.74
N THR A 45 -13.49 8.83 13.72
CA THR A 45 -14.44 9.30 12.71
C THR A 45 -15.01 8.14 11.89
N ILE A 46 -14.18 7.19 11.48
CA ILE A 46 -14.61 6.01 10.72
C ILE A 46 -15.56 5.15 11.55
N ALA A 47 -15.31 5.00 12.86
CA ALA A 47 -16.18 4.27 13.77
C ALA A 47 -17.57 4.88 13.84
N GLU A 48 -17.67 6.22 13.88
CA GLU A 48 -18.93 6.94 13.87
C GLU A 48 -19.67 6.81 12.53
N VAL A 49 -18.95 6.89 11.41
CA VAL A 49 -19.54 6.85 10.06
C VAL A 49 -20.05 5.46 9.69
N PHE A 50 -19.29 4.40 10.00
CA PHE A 50 -19.52 3.05 9.46
C PHE A 50 -19.93 2.01 10.49
N PHE A 51 -19.54 2.19 11.75
CA PHE A 51 -19.78 1.22 12.82
C PHE A 51 -20.54 1.83 14.01
N PRO A 52 -21.65 2.57 13.80
CA PRO A 52 -22.38 3.19 14.90
C PRO A 52 -22.93 2.10 15.83
N ALA A 53 -22.58 2.20 17.10
CA ALA A 53 -23.06 1.34 18.17
C ALA A 53 -23.55 2.22 19.32
N SER A 54 -24.37 1.65 20.21
CA SER A 54 -24.86 2.37 21.39
C SER A 54 -23.74 2.81 22.34
N ASN A 55 -22.59 2.12 22.30
CA ASN A 55 -21.41 2.44 23.07
C ASN A 55 -20.25 2.82 22.12
N PRO A 56 -19.69 4.04 22.21
CA PRO A 56 -18.57 4.48 21.38
C PRO A 56 -17.33 3.58 21.46
N VAL A 57 -17.09 2.94 22.61
CA VAL A 57 -16.00 1.96 22.77
C VAL A 57 -16.22 0.75 21.87
N VAL A 58 -17.46 0.28 21.75
CA VAL A 58 -17.81 -0.85 20.88
C VAL A 58 -17.60 -0.48 19.41
N SER A 59 -18.01 0.72 18.98
CA SER A 59 -17.76 1.21 17.62
C SER A 59 -16.26 1.22 17.28
N LEU A 60 -15.43 1.70 18.21
CA LEU A 60 -13.99 1.74 18.03
C LEU A 60 -13.37 0.32 18.02
N LEU A 61 -13.83 -0.56 18.91
CA LEU A 61 -13.40 -1.97 18.94
C LEU A 61 -13.72 -2.71 17.64
N VAL A 62 -14.92 -2.50 17.06
CA VAL A 62 -15.29 -3.11 15.78
C VAL A 62 -14.46 -2.52 14.65
N THR A 63 -14.21 -1.21 14.66
CA THR A 63 -13.38 -0.52 13.67
C THR A 63 -11.94 -1.06 13.69
N PHE A 64 -11.34 -1.21 14.87
CA PHE A 64 -10.03 -1.85 15.02
C PHE A 64 -10.08 -3.36 14.80
N GLY A 65 -11.22 -4.01 15.03
CA GLY A 65 -11.45 -5.41 14.68
C GLY A 65 -11.33 -5.63 13.18
N ALA A 66 -12.01 -4.82 12.36
CA ALA A 66 -11.86 -4.83 10.90
C ALA A 66 -10.43 -4.50 10.46
N PHE A 67 -9.77 -3.56 11.16
CA PHE A 67 -8.35 -3.26 10.95
C PHE A 67 -7.47 -4.49 11.24
N GLY A 68 -7.64 -5.16 12.37
CA GLY A 68 -6.89 -6.35 12.75
C GLY A 68 -7.15 -7.54 11.83
N LEU A 69 -8.39 -7.73 11.38
CA LEU A 69 -8.76 -8.75 10.40
C LEU A 69 -7.97 -8.61 9.10
N SER A 70 -7.71 -7.37 8.66
CA SER A 70 -6.87 -7.11 7.48
C SER A 70 -5.42 -7.61 7.65
N TYR A 71 -4.90 -7.71 8.87
CA TYR A 71 -3.59 -8.32 9.12
C TYR A 71 -3.63 -9.85 9.07
N LEU A 72 -4.72 -10.45 9.55
CA LEU A 72 -4.88 -11.91 9.54
C LEU A 72 -5.00 -12.48 8.12
N VAL A 73 -5.47 -11.70 7.16
CA VAL A 73 -5.53 -12.12 5.74
C VAL A 73 -4.22 -11.91 4.99
N ARG A 74 -3.23 -11.21 5.55
CA ARG A 74 -1.92 -11.00 4.90
C ARG A 74 -1.20 -12.31 4.55
N PRO A 75 -1.12 -13.32 5.44
CA PRO A 75 -0.51 -14.61 5.09
C PRO A 75 -1.22 -15.29 3.91
N LEU A 76 -2.55 -15.20 3.84
CA LEU A 76 -3.31 -15.73 2.70
C LEU A 76 -2.98 -14.98 1.41
N GLY A 77 -2.88 -13.65 1.50
CA GLY A 77 -2.41 -12.80 0.41
C GLY A 77 -1.00 -13.17 -0.05
N ALA A 78 -0.06 -13.36 0.88
CA ALA A 78 1.30 -13.77 0.59
C ALA A 78 1.35 -15.11 -0.17
N LEU A 79 0.54 -16.09 0.25
CA LEU A 79 0.47 -17.39 -0.41
C LEU A 79 -0.15 -17.29 -1.82
N LEU A 80 -1.30 -16.64 -1.96
CA LEU A 80 -2.04 -16.63 -3.23
C LEU A 80 -1.47 -15.62 -4.24
N VAL A 81 -1.15 -14.39 -3.81
CA VAL A 81 -0.51 -13.40 -4.68
C VAL A 81 0.93 -13.82 -4.97
N GLY A 82 1.63 -14.40 -4.00
CA GLY A 82 2.97 -14.97 -4.21
C GLY A 82 2.96 -16.06 -5.27
N THR A 83 2.11 -17.07 -5.13
CA THR A 83 1.99 -18.14 -6.15
C THR A 83 1.52 -17.62 -7.51
N TYR A 84 0.69 -16.58 -7.57
CA TYR A 84 0.34 -15.92 -8.83
C TYR A 84 1.55 -15.22 -9.46
N THR A 85 2.34 -14.51 -8.65
CA THR A 85 3.59 -13.84 -9.03
C THR A 85 4.62 -14.83 -9.56
N ASP A 86 4.75 -15.98 -8.91
CA ASP A 86 5.67 -17.05 -9.32
C ASP A 86 5.26 -17.71 -10.64
N LYS A 87 3.96 -17.71 -10.98
CA LYS A 87 3.44 -18.31 -12.23
C LYS A 87 3.39 -17.36 -13.40
N HIS A 88 3.04 -16.10 -13.17
CA HIS A 88 2.76 -15.11 -14.23
C HIS A 88 3.79 -13.99 -14.29
N GLY A 89 4.85 -14.08 -13.48
CA GLY A 89 5.91 -13.11 -13.42
C GLY A 89 5.68 -11.99 -12.41
N ARG A 90 6.81 -11.38 -12.02
CA ARG A 90 6.83 -10.37 -10.96
C ARG A 90 5.96 -9.16 -11.29
N LYS A 91 5.99 -8.69 -12.53
CA LYS A 91 5.19 -7.54 -12.99
C LYS A 91 3.68 -7.76 -12.86
N ALA A 92 3.20 -8.96 -13.20
CA ALA A 92 1.78 -9.31 -13.10
C ALA A 92 1.30 -9.29 -11.64
N GLY A 93 2.06 -9.92 -10.73
CA GLY A 93 1.76 -9.91 -9.29
C GLY A 93 1.73 -8.50 -8.69
N LEU A 94 2.76 -7.71 -8.99
CA LEU A 94 2.85 -6.31 -8.55
C LEU A 94 1.65 -5.46 -9.03
N THR A 95 1.19 -5.68 -10.27
CA THR A 95 0.03 -4.97 -10.84
C THR A 95 -1.27 -5.40 -10.19
N LEU A 96 -1.43 -6.70 -9.93
CA LEU A 96 -2.59 -7.26 -9.23
C LEU A 96 -2.71 -6.67 -7.82
N SER A 97 -1.61 -6.64 -7.06
CA SER A 97 -1.55 -6.04 -5.71
C SER A 97 -2.02 -4.58 -5.73
N ILE A 98 -1.39 -3.74 -6.56
CA ILE A 98 -1.77 -2.32 -6.64
C ILE A 98 -3.24 -2.17 -7.04
N GLY A 99 -3.74 -2.97 -7.98
CA GLY A 99 -5.14 -2.98 -8.37
C GLY A 99 -6.09 -3.30 -7.21
N MET A 100 -5.82 -4.38 -6.45
CA MET A 100 -6.61 -4.76 -5.28
C MET A 100 -6.62 -3.65 -4.21
N MET A 101 -5.46 -3.06 -3.96
CA MET A 101 -5.33 -1.96 -3.01
C MET A 101 -6.13 -0.73 -3.46
N MET A 102 -5.99 -0.31 -4.72
CA MET A 102 -6.76 0.81 -5.28
C MET A 102 -8.27 0.57 -5.23
N ILE A 103 -8.73 -0.65 -5.52
CA ILE A 103 -10.15 -1.01 -5.37
C ILE A 103 -10.60 -0.83 -3.92
N GLY A 104 -9.81 -1.30 -2.95
CA GLY A 104 -10.10 -1.08 -1.54
C GLY A 104 -10.17 0.41 -1.17
N THR A 105 -9.24 1.22 -1.67
CA THR A 105 -9.21 2.68 -1.45
C THR A 105 -10.41 3.37 -2.06
N ILE A 106 -10.82 2.97 -3.27
CA ILE A 106 -12.03 3.48 -3.93
C ILE A 106 -13.26 3.10 -3.10
N LEU A 107 -13.36 1.85 -2.64
CA LEU A 107 -14.47 1.43 -1.78
C LEU A 107 -14.53 2.27 -0.50
N MET A 108 -13.39 2.51 0.17
CA MET A 108 -13.33 3.44 1.31
C MET A 108 -13.84 4.83 0.91
N LEU A 109 -13.40 5.34 -0.24
CA LEU A 109 -13.71 6.69 -0.69
C LEU A 109 -15.16 6.90 -1.12
N VAL A 110 -15.84 5.90 -1.69
CA VAL A 110 -17.18 6.08 -2.29
C VAL A 110 -18.31 5.53 -1.44
N THR A 111 -18.03 4.60 -0.52
CA THR A 111 -19.07 3.94 0.27
C THR A 111 -19.80 4.97 1.16
N PRO A 112 -21.13 5.09 1.06
CA PRO A 112 -21.92 5.93 1.97
C PRO A 112 -21.86 5.40 3.42
N GLY A 113 -22.09 6.29 4.39
CA GLY A 113 -22.11 5.91 5.80
C GLY A 113 -23.28 5.00 6.17
N TYR A 114 -23.25 4.48 7.40
CA TYR A 114 -24.29 3.61 7.95
C TYR A 114 -25.68 4.28 7.92
N ALA A 115 -25.75 5.60 8.11
CA ALA A 115 -27.01 6.34 8.04
C ALA A 115 -27.72 6.22 6.68
N THR A 116 -26.98 5.98 5.59
CA THR A 116 -27.55 5.90 4.23
C THR A 116 -27.86 4.47 3.79
N ILE A 117 -26.95 3.52 4.06
CA ILE A 117 -27.04 2.14 3.54
C ILE A 117 -27.10 1.06 4.63
N GLY A 118 -27.16 1.46 5.90
CA GLY A 118 -27.26 0.56 7.05
C GLY A 118 -26.09 -0.42 7.15
N LEU A 119 -26.40 -1.68 7.45
CA LEU A 119 -25.41 -2.75 7.62
C LEU A 119 -24.54 -3.04 6.39
N ALA A 120 -24.94 -2.59 5.20
CA ALA A 120 -24.09 -2.71 4.02
C ALA A 120 -22.80 -1.89 4.15
N ALA A 121 -22.83 -0.75 4.85
CA ALA A 121 -21.65 0.12 5.04
C ALA A 121 -20.49 -0.59 5.75
N PRO A 122 -20.66 -1.13 6.98
CA PRO A 122 -19.59 -1.82 7.68
C PRO A 122 -19.12 -3.07 6.95
N ILE A 123 -20.00 -3.79 6.24
CA ILE A 123 -19.63 -4.96 5.43
C ILE A 123 -18.71 -4.55 4.28
N VAL A 124 -19.09 -3.54 3.49
CA VAL A 124 -18.31 -3.07 2.33
C VAL A 124 -16.95 -2.54 2.79
N ILE A 125 -16.91 -1.73 3.85
CA ILE A 125 -15.66 -1.21 4.41
C ILE A 125 -14.78 -2.35 4.94
N THR A 126 -15.36 -3.34 5.60
CA THR A 126 -14.60 -4.52 6.05
C THR A 126 -14.02 -5.28 4.86
N ILE A 127 -14.80 -5.52 3.80
CA ILE A 127 -14.31 -6.16 2.57
C ILE A 127 -13.18 -5.33 1.94
N ALA A 128 -13.32 -4.00 1.88
CA ALA A 128 -12.29 -3.11 1.37
C ALA A 128 -10.98 -3.26 2.18
N ARG A 129 -11.08 -3.34 3.51
CA ARG A 129 -9.93 -3.57 4.40
C ARG A 129 -9.29 -4.94 4.19
N LEU A 130 -10.09 -5.99 4.03
CA LEU A 130 -9.59 -7.33 3.75
C LEU A 130 -8.86 -7.38 2.41
N LEU A 131 -9.39 -6.72 1.38
CA LEU A 131 -8.77 -6.65 0.05
C LEU A 131 -7.41 -5.92 0.10
N GLN A 132 -7.34 -4.79 0.80
CA GLN A 132 -6.09 -4.08 1.04
C GLN A 132 -5.09 -4.92 1.84
N GLY A 133 -5.53 -5.59 2.89
CA GLY A 133 -4.71 -6.50 3.70
C GLY A 133 -4.15 -7.66 2.88
N PHE A 134 -4.97 -8.27 2.04
CA PHE A 134 -4.58 -9.34 1.15
C PHE A 134 -3.49 -8.90 0.16
N SER A 135 -3.61 -7.70 -0.43
CA SER A 135 -2.61 -7.15 -1.34
C SER A 135 -1.22 -6.98 -0.71
N VAL A 136 -1.15 -6.53 0.55
CA VAL A 136 0.12 -6.19 1.20
C VAL A 136 0.94 -7.44 1.58
N GLY A 137 0.30 -8.60 1.69
CA GLY A 137 0.91 -9.81 2.23
C GLY A 137 2.22 -10.26 1.55
N GLY A 138 2.30 -10.20 0.22
CA GLY A 138 3.48 -10.66 -0.54
C GLY A 138 4.51 -9.57 -0.87
N GLU A 139 4.10 -8.31 -0.83
CA GLU A 139 4.91 -7.18 -1.33
C GLU A 139 5.98 -6.72 -0.32
N PHE A 140 5.61 -6.68 0.96
CA PHE A 140 6.46 -6.05 1.99
C PHE A 140 7.82 -6.75 2.16
N GLY A 141 7.82 -8.08 2.24
CA GLY A 141 9.06 -8.86 2.35
C GLY A 141 9.95 -8.72 1.10
N SER A 142 9.32 -8.73 -0.07
CA SER A 142 9.99 -8.56 -1.36
C SER A 142 10.66 -7.19 -1.52
N ALA A 143 10.05 -6.13 -0.98
CA ALA A 143 10.60 -4.78 -1.00
C ALA A 143 11.84 -4.64 -0.09
N VAL A 144 11.78 -5.22 1.12
CA VAL A 144 12.92 -5.21 2.05
C VAL A 144 14.09 -6.03 1.50
N ALA A 145 13.84 -7.22 0.96
CA ALA A 145 14.86 -8.04 0.32
C ALA A 145 15.53 -7.28 -0.84
N PHE A 146 14.73 -6.64 -1.70
CA PHE A 146 15.23 -5.83 -2.81
C PHE A 146 16.15 -4.69 -2.34
N LEU A 147 15.79 -3.97 -1.28
CA LEU A 147 16.63 -2.92 -0.69
C LEU A 147 17.96 -3.48 -0.13
N VAL A 148 17.91 -4.64 0.52
CA VAL A 148 19.11 -5.30 1.08
C VAL A 148 20.05 -5.78 -0.03
N GLU A 149 19.51 -6.36 -1.10
CA GLU A 149 20.27 -6.85 -2.26
C GLU A 149 21.00 -5.72 -3.00
N HIS A 150 20.36 -4.56 -3.13
CA HIS A 150 20.93 -3.40 -3.81
C HIS A 150 21.82 -2.53 -2.90
N GLY A 151 21.79 -2.78 -1.59
CA GLY A 151 22.55 -2.01 -0.60
C GLY A 151 24.04 -2.28 -0.57
N HIS A 152 24.54 -3.31 -1.25
CA HIS A 152 25.97 -3.71 -1.30
C HIS A 152 26.63 -3.71 0.10
N ALA A 153 27.54 -2.76 0.37
CA ALA A 153 28.24 -2.61 1.65
C ALA A 153 27.42 -1.92 2.75
N ARG A 154 26.24 -1.36 2.43
CA ARG A 154 25.37 -0.59 3.32
C ARG A 154 23.96 -1.19 3.39
N LYS A 155 23.87 -2.51 3.54
CA LYS A 155 22.61 -3.27 3.60
C LYS A 155 21.65 -2.74 4.68
N GLY A 156 22.15 -2.49 5.89
CA GLY A 156 21.34 -1.97 7.00
C GLY A 156 20.77 -0.57 6.75
N TYR A 157 21.54 0.32 6.11
CA TYR A 157 21.08 1.65 5.71
C TYR A 157 20.02 1.60 4.60
N SER A 158 20.17 0.65 3.66
CA SER A 158 19.20 0.50 2.58
C SER A 158 17.89 -0.09 3.10
N ALA A 159 17.96 -1.07 4.02
CA ALA A 159 16.79 -1.66 4.66
C ALA A 159 16.05 -0.69 5.60
N SER A 160 16.77 0.19 6.31
CA SER A 160 16.15 1.14 7.25
C SER A 160 15.22 2.15 6.56
N TRP A 161 15.41 2.35 5.26
CA TRP A 161 14.57 3.21 4.44
C TRP A 161 13.14 2.70 4.23
N GLN A 162 12.90 1.40 4.40
CA GLN A 162 11.53 0.89 4.47
C GLN A 162 10.78 1.49 5.67
N TRP A 163 11.41 1.53 6.84
CA TRP A 163 10.78 2.05 8.05
C TRP A 163 10.77 3.58 8.11
N ALA A 164 11.84 4.22 7.64
CA ALA A 164 11.89 5.67 7.59
C ALA A 164 10.82 6.26 6.66
N SER A 165 10.55 5.61 5.52
CA SER A 165 9.44 6.01 4.65
C SER A 165 8.09 5.87 5.34
N THR A 166 7.85 4.79 6.10
CA THR A 166 6.65 4.67 6.97
C THR A 166 6.54 5.80 7.99
N GLY A 167 7.67 6.25 8.56
CA GLY A 167 7.71 7.43 9.43
C GLY A 167 7.29 8.71 8.71
N ILE A 168 7.81 8.96 7.50
CA ILE A 168 7.44 10.11 6.66
C ILE A 168 5.93 10.07 6.34
N ILE A 169 5.41 8.90 5.95
CA ILE A 169 3.98 8.71 5.67
C ILE A 169 3.15 9.01 6.91
N SER A 170 3.59 8.55 8.09
CA SER A 170 2.89 8.80 9.35
C SER A 170 2.80 10.30 9.65
N VAL A 171 3.88 11.06 9.41
CA VAL A 171 3.87 12.53 9.55
C VAL A 171 2.90 13.18 8.56
N ILE A 172 2.88 12.74 7.29
CA ILE A 172 1.96 13.28 6.28
C ILE A 172 0.50 13.02 6.69
N VAL A 173 0.18 11.80 7.11
CA VAL A 173 -1.17 11.43 7.56
C VAL A 173 -1.56 12.20 8.83
N ALA A 174 -0.63 12.37 9.78
CA ALA A 174 -0.84 13.17 10.97
C ALA A 174 -1.13 14.65 10.62
N LEU A 175 -0.42 15.21 9.63
CA LEU A 175 -0.67 16.56 9.14
C LEU A 175 -2.07 16.70 8.54
N PHE A 176 -2.53 15.72 7.75
CA PHE A 176 -3.93 15.67 7.32
C PHE A 176 -4.87 15.65 8.53
N GLY A 177 -4.60 14.81 9.53
CA GLY A 177 -5.38 14.77 10.77
C GLY A 177 -5.48 16.14 11.43
N ILE A 178 -4.35 16.80 11.68
CA ILE A 178 -4.29 18.12 12.32
C ILE A 178 -5.03 19.17 11.49
N VAL A 179 -4.73 19.28 10.19
CA VAL A 179 -5.36 20.29 9.33
C VAL A 179 -6.86 20.09 9.28
N LEU A 180 -7.35 18.86 9.07
CA LEU A 180 -8.78 18.60 8.95
C LEU A 180 -9.52 18.78 10.27
N THR A 181 -8.96 18.34 11.39
CA THR A 181 -9.60 18.50 12.71
C THR A 181 -9.57 19.94 13.24
N THR A 182 -8.66 20.78 12.75
CA THR A 182 -8.60 22.21 13.16
C THR A 182 -9.34 23.15 12.23
N THR A 183 -9.55 22.76 10.96
CA THR A 183 -10.23 23.60 9.96
C THR A 183 -11.68 23.24 9.74
N LEU A 184 -12.08 21.99 9.97
CA LEU A 184 -13.45 21.50 9.80
C LEU A 184 -14.15 21.34 11.15
N THR A 185 -15.47 21.52 11.15
CA THR A 185 -16.29 21.10 12.28
C THR A 185 -16.38 19.58 12.35
N HIS A 186 -16.78 19.04 13.50
CA HIS A 186 -16.99 17.59 13.67
C HIS A 186 -17.96 17.03 12.62
N ASP A 187 -19.09 17.71 12.39
CA ASP A 187 -20.08 17.29 11.41
C ASP A 187 -19.51 17.26 9.98
N GLN A 188 -18.72 18.27 9.59
CA GLN A 188 -18.05 18.30 8.29
C GLN A 188 -17.00 17.19 8.17
N LEU A 189 -16.29 16.90 9.26
CA LEU A 189 -15.26 15.87 9.30
C LEU A 189 -15.88 14.49 9.09
N VAL A 190 -17.02 14.19 9.74
CA VAL A 190 -17.78 12.94 9.64
C VAL A 190 -18.47 12.80 8.27
N ASP A 191 -19.01 13.89 7.73
CA ASP A 191 -19.74 13.89 6.46
C ASP A 191 -18.80 13.61 5.27
N TRP A 192 -17.72 14.39 5.12
CA TRP A 192 -16.83 14.29 3.95
C TRP A 192 -15.35 14.49 4.26
N GLY A 193 -14.97 15.16 5.35
CA GLY A 193 -13.58 15.55 5.60
C GLY A 193 -12.61 14.37 5.66
N TRP A 194 -13.02 13.27 6.31
CA TRP A 194 -12.21 12.04 6.42
C TRP A 194 -11.92 11.37 5.07
N ARG A 195 -12.64 11.70 4.00
CA ARG A 195 -12.43 11.15 2.65
C ARG A 195 -11.24 11.79 1.92
N ILE A 196 -10.85 13.01 2.29
CA ILE A 196 -9.79 13.78 1.60
C ILE A 196 -8.44 13.04 1.57
N PRO A 197 -7.96 12.45 2.68
CA PRO A 197 -6.72 11.67 2.63
C PRO A 197 -6.84 10.48 1.68
N TYR A 198 -7.98 9.79 1.63
CA TYR A 198 -8.19 8.67 0.69
C TYR A 198 -8.16 9.12 -0.78
N VAL A 199 -8.63 10.33 -1.10
CA VAL A 199 -8.45 10.91 -2.45
C VAL A 199 -6.97 11.07 -2.76
N PHE A 200 -6.18 11.58 -1.81
CA PHE A 200 -4.74 11.70 -1.96
C PHE A 200 -4.07 10.33 -2.15
N GLY A 201 -4.41 9.34 -1.32
CA GLY A 201 -3.93 7.96 -1.45
C GLY A 201 -4.24 7.35 -2.82
N LEU A 202 -5.44 7.59 -3.34
CA LEU A 202 -5.86 7.15 -4.66
C LEU A 202 -5.01 7.77 -5.79
N LEU A 203 -4.60 9.04 -5.66
CA LEU A 203 -3.71 9.70 -6.64
C LEU A 203 -2.30 9.11 -6.65
N VAL A 204 -1.84 8.57 -5.52
CA VAL A 204 -0.53 7.89 -5.47
C VAL A 204 -0.60 6.59 -6.29
N GLY A 205 -1.74 5.89 -6.30
CA GLY A 205 -1.97 4.62 -7.02
C GLY A 205 -1.45 4.60 -8.47
N PRO A 206 -1.91 5.50 -9.34
CA PRO A 206 -1.42 5.65 -10.71
C PRO A 206 0.08 5.93 -10.83
N ALA A 207 0.65 6.70 -9.92
CA ALA A 207 2.10 6.94 -9.89
C ALA A 207 2.87 5.64 -9.61
N GLY A 208 2.32 4.79 -8.73
CA GLY A 208 2.80 3.43 -8.49
C GLY A 208 2.78 2.56 -9.74
N LEU A 209 1.64 2.51 -10.43
CA LEU A 209 1.49 1.77 -11.69
C LEU A 209 2.47 2.29 -12.75
N TYR A 210 2.65 3.60 -12.85
CA TYR A 210 3.58 4.21 -13.79
C TYR A 210 5.02 3.79 -13.50
N ILE A 211 5.50 3.93 -12.27
CA ILE A 211 6.87 3.55 -11.88
C ILE A 211 7.11 2.06 -12.10
N ARG A 212 6.11 1.22 -11.81
CA ARG A 212 6.19 -0.24 -11.97
C ARG A 212 6.12 -0.67 -13.43
N SER A 213 5.42 0.07 -14.30
CA SER A 213 5.41 -0.20 -15.75
C SER A 213 6.78 -0.02 -16.42
N GLN A 214 7.66 0.77 -15.78
CA GLN A 214 9.05 1.00 -16.21
C GLN A 214 10.04 -0.04 -15.68
N MET A 215 9.59 -1.01 -14.86
CA MET A 215 10.44 -2.12 -14.42
C MET A 215 10.55 -3.17 -15.53
N THR A 216 11.77 -3.58 -15.85
CA THR A 216 12.07 -4.70 -16.73
C THR A 216 11.69 -6.01 -16.04
N GLU A 217 11.06 -6.93 -16.77
CA GLU A 217 10.71 -8.25 -16.24
C GLU A 217 11.95 -9.07 -15.86
N THR A 218 11.75 -10.02 -14.94
CA THR A 218 12.81 -10.93 -14.51
C THR A 218 13.26 -11.77 -15.71
N PRO A 219 14.58 -12.01 -15.92
CA PRO A 219 15.09 -12.75 -17.07
C PRO A 219 14.47 -14.13 -17.33
N GLN A 220 13.93 -14.77 -16.29
CA GLN A 220 13.21 -16.07 -16.38
C GLN A 220 11.86 -16.02 -17.09
N PHE A 221 11.28 -14.84 -17.34
CA PHE A 221 9.98 -14.66 -18.01
C PHE A 221 10.09 -13.98 -19.38
N LEU A 222 11.32 -13.73 -19.85
CA LEU A 222 11.58 -13.09 -21.15
C LEU A 222 11.79 -14.10 -22.29
N GLU A 223 11.55 -15.41 -22.04
CA GLU A 223 11.56 -16.49 -23.04
C GLU A 223 10.15 -16.90 -23.46
#